data_AF-A0A016TNN8-F1
#
_entry.id   AF-A0A016TNN8-F1
#
_cell.length_a   1.000
_cell.length_b   1.000
_cell.length_c   1.000
_cell.angle_alpha   90.00
_cell.angle_beta   90.00
_cell.angle_gamma   90.00
#
_symmetry.space_group_name_H-M   'P 1'
#
loop_
_entity.id
_entity.type
_entity.pdbx_description
1 polymer ?
#
loop_
_entity_poly.entity_id
_entity_poly.type
_entity_poly.pdbx_seq_one_letter_code
_entity_poly.pdbx_strand_id
1 'polypeptide(L)'
;MASKIAGMGPNHGTIRFLHDPGRPLIIGVTRQKLLDFEWEVLTLALYRHDPVPRDYQLLETLSNALQGKACDDEDDLDRWLSNFFELMPV
;
A
#
# COMPACT_ATOMS: atom_id res chain seq x y z
N MET A 1 20.12 4.51 17.83
CA MET A 1 20.13 5.79 17.09
C MET A 1 18.88 5.81 16.24
N ALA A 2 17.83 6.49 16.68
CA ALA A 2 16.57 6.61 15.95
C ALA A 2 16.56 7.94 15.19
N SER A 3 16.44 7.89 13.86
CA SER A 3 16.38 9.10 13.05
C SER A 3 14.98 9.68 13.18
N LYS A 4 14.91 10.88 13.76
CA LYS A 4 13.69 11.70 13.87
C LYS A 4 13.31 12.17 12.47
N ILE A 5 12.19 11.66 11.95
CA ILE A 5 11.54 12.19 10.75
C ILE A 5 11.01 13.59 11.07
N ALA A 6 11.88 14.58 10.89
CA ALA A 6 11.56 16.00 10.99
C ALA A 6 11.01 16.46 9.64
N GLY A 7 9.68 16.56 9.51
CA GLY A 7 9.09 17.12 8.30
C GLY A 7 7.60 16.88 8.11
N MET A 8 6.75 17.06 9.12
CA MET A 8 5.29 17.10 8.89
C MET A 8 4.71 18.36 9.53
N GLY A 9 4.29 19.30 8.68
CA GLY A 9 3.63 20.56 9.08
C GLY A 9 2.19 20.34 9.57
N PRO A 10 1.54 21.36 10.18
CA PRO A 10 0.48 21.22 11.20
C PRO A 10 -0.90 20.66 10.77
N ASN A 11 -1.04 20.03 9.60
CA ASN A 11 -2.33 19.56 9.05
C ASN A 11 -2.37 18.05 8.74
N HIS A 12 -1.69 17.20 9.50
CA HIS A 12 -1.80 15.75 9.34
C HIS A 12 -2.94 15.21 10.21
N GLY A 13 -4.11 15.00 9.60
CA GLY A 13 -5.12 14.14 10.19
C GLY A 13 -4.54 12.74 10.43
N THR A 14 -5.04 12.03 11.45
CA THR A 14 -4.60 10.67 11.78
C THR A 14 -4.65 9.78 10.53
N ILE A 15 -3.51 9.18 10.16
CA ILE A 15 -3.43 8.25 9.05
C ILE A 15 -4.14 6.96 9.47
N ARG A 16 -5.16 6.57 8.68
CA ARG A 16 -5.92 5.33 8.90
C ARG A 16 -5.39 4.24 7.98
N PHE A 17 -4.79 3.22 8.57
CA PHE A 17 -4.24 2.07 7.87
C PHE A 17 -5.32 0.98 7.73
N LEU A 18 -5.75 0.74 6.49
CA LEU A 18 -6.71 -0.30 6.13
C LEU A 18 -5.96 -1.47 5.48
N HIS A 19 -6.10 -2.68 6.02
CA HIS A 19 -5.49 -3.88 5.42
C HIS A 19 -6.37 -5.12 5.61
N ASP A 20 -6.17 -6.13 4.74
CA ASP A 20 -6.79 -7.45 4.88
C ASP A 20 -6.22 -8.23 6.08
N PRO A 21 -7.03 -8.58 7.09
CA PRO A 21 -6.58 -9.34 8.25
C PRO A 21 -6.25 -10.81 7.94
N GLY A 22 -6.51 -11.29 6.71
CA GLY A 22 -6.36 -12.69 6.28
C GLY A 22 -4.92 -13.20 6.18
N ARG A 23 -3.89 -12.34 6.31
CA ARG A 23 -2.48 -12.75 6.26
C ARG A 23 -1.86 -12.77 7.68
N PRO A 24 -1.93 -13.90 8.42
CA PRO A 24 -1.48 -14.00 9.81
C PRO A 24 0.04 -13.80 10.03
N LEU A 25 0.86 -13.85 8.98
CA LEU A 25 2.33 -13.71 9.06
C LEU A 25 2.83 -12.30 9.38
N ILE A 26 1.97 -11.28 9.31
CA ILE A 26 2.36 -9.87 9.37
C ILE A 26 2.13 -9.26 10.77
N ILE A 27 1.50 -9.99 11.70
CA ILE A 27 0.83 -9.40 12.87
C ILE A 27 1.77 -8.86 13.97
N GLY A 28 2.90 -9.49 14.26
CA GLY A 28 3.72 -9.10 15.42
C GLY A 28 4.54 -7.83 15.19
N VAL A 29 5.49 -7.88 14.27
CA VAL A 29 6.44 -6.79 14.00
C VAL A 29 5.75 -5.57 13.37
N THR A 30 4.75 -5.79 12.52
CA THR A 30 4.04 -4.70 11.85
C THR A 30 3.14 -3.93 12.80
N ARG A 31 2.52 -4.58 13.78
CA ARG A 31 1.73 -3.88 14.81
C ARG A 31 2.59 -2.92 15.63
N GLN A 32 3.79 -3.36 16.02
CA GLN A 32 4.71 -2.50 16.76
C GLN A 32 5.10 -1.28 15.92
N LYS A 33 5.47 -1.49 14.65
CA LYS A 33 5.80 -0.38 13.74
C LYS A 33 4.62 0.58 13.52
N LEU A 34 3.39 0.06 13.35
CA LEU A 34 2.20 0.90 13.16
C LEU A 34 1.92 1.80 14.38
N LEU A 35 2.16 1.27 15.59
CA LEU A 35 2.09 2.07 16.83
C LEU A 35 3.21 3.12 16.88
N ASP A 36 4.44 2.75 16.50
CA ASP A 36 5.58 3.68 16.45
C ASP A 36 5.35 4.83 15.44
N PHE A 37 4.55 4.59 14.40
CA PHE A 37 4.13 5.61 13.42
C PHE A 37 2.89 6.41 13.84
N GLU A 38 2.27 6.11 14.98
CA GLU A 38 1.01 6.71 15.45
C GLU A 38 -0.15 6.57 14.44
N TRP A 39 -0.19 5.48 13.67
CA TRP A 39 -1.25 5.24 12.69
C TRP A 39 -2.42 4.47 13.29
N GLU A 40 -3.64 4.88 12.97
CA GLU A 40 -4.85 4.18 13.40
C GLU A 40 -5.09 2.96 12.50
N VAL A 41 -5.19 1.76 13.07
CA VAL A 41 -5.42 0.54 12.31
C VAL A 41 -6.92 0.26 12.20
N LEU A 42 -7.45 0.34 10.98
CA LEU A 42 -8.81 -0.08 10.65
C LEU A 42 -8.83 -1.59 10.40
N THR A 43 -9.44 -2.32 11.32
CA THR A 43 -9.61 -3.77 11.19
C THR A 43 -10.84 -4.06 10.35
N LEU A 44 -10.66 -4.57 9.13
CA LEU A 44 -11.77 -5.14 8.35
C LEU A 44 -12.29 -6.39 9.06
N ALA A 45 -13.60 -6.65 8.97
CA ALA A 45 -14.16 -7.89 9.46
C ALA A 45 -13.45 -9.06 8.75
N LEU A 46 -12.89 -10.00 9.51
CA LEU A 46 -12.35 -11.25 8.96
C LEU A 46 -13.41 -11.83 8.03
N TYR A 47 -13.05 -12.11 6.78
CA TYR A 47 -13.93 -12.67 5.74
C TYR A 47 -14.99 -11.73 5.13
N ARG A 48 -14.87 -10.40 5.22
CA ARG A 48 -15.46 -9.59 4.13
C ARG A 48 -14.63 -9.84 2.89
N HIS A 49 -15.10 -10.77 2.06
CA HIS A 49 -14.66 -11.00 0.67
C HIS A 49 -15.07 -9.82 -0.23
N ASP A 50 -15.08 -8.62 0.33
CA ASP A 50 -15.28 -7.39 -0.40
C ASP A 50 -13.86 -6.82 -0.49
N PRO A 51 -13.16 -7.05 -1.61
CA PRO A 51 -11.82 -6.51 -1.76
C PRO A 51 -11.93 -5.01 -1.52
N VAL A 52 -11.03 -4.44 -0.71
CA VAL A 52 -11.01 -3.00 -0.46
C VAL A 52 -11.15 -2.32 -1.83
N PRO A 53 -12.17 -1.47 -2.05
CA PRO A 53 -12.52 -1.03 -3.41
C PRO A 53 -11.33 -0.46 -4.18
N ARG A 54 -10.39 0.17 -3.45
CA ARG A 54 -9.11 0.68 -3.97
C ARG A 54 -8.18 -0.43 -4.46
N ASP A 55 -7.98 -1.49 -3.68
CA ASP A 55 -7.04 -2.56 -4.03
C ASP A 55 -7.54 -3.35 -5.24
N TYR A 56 -8.86 -3.58 -5.34
CA TYR A 56 -9.43 -4.22 -6.52
C TYR A 56 -9.24 -3.36 -7.78
N GLN A 57 -9.65 -2.08 -7.74
CA GLN A 57 -9.48 -1.20 -8.91
C GLN A 57 -8.01 -1.02 -9.30
N LEU A 58 -7.10 -0.87 -8.33
CA LEU A 58 -5.69 -0.70 -8.63
C LEU A 58 -5.10 -1.95 -9.27
N LEU A 59 -5.32 -3.12 -8.67
CA LEU A 59 -4.78 -4.37 -9.18
C LEU A 59 -5.40 -4.76 -10.53
N GLU A 60 -6.68 -4.47 -10.74
CA GLU A 60 -7.36 -4.66 -12.02
C GLU A 60 -6.78 -3.73 -13.11
N THR A 61 -6.65 -2.44 -12.81
CA THR A 61 -6.05 -1.47 -13.75
C THR A 61 -4.61 -1.85 -14.09
N LEU A 62 -3.84 -2.25 -13.09
CA LEU A 62 -2.46 -2.72 -13.25
C LEU A 62 -2.39 -3.99 -14.11
N SER A 63 -3.24 -5.00 -13.83
CA SER A 63 -3.30 -6.24 -14.60
C SER A 63 -3.65 -5.99 -16.06
N ASN A 64 -4.59 -5.07 -16.31
CA ASN A 64 -4.98 -4.69 -17.67
C ASN A 64 -3.84 -3.97 -18.40
N ALA A 65 -3.12 -3.08 -17.72
CA ALA A 65 -1.98 -2.36 -18.29
C ALA A 65 -0.74 -3.24 -18.53
N LEU A 66 -0.56 -4.29 -17.71
CA LEU A 66 0.47 -5.30 -17.89
C LEU A 66 0.12 -6.32 -18.99
N GLN A 67 -1.14 -6.40 -19.42
CA GLN A 67 -1.57 -7.40 -20.37
C GLN A 67 -0.83 -7.25 -21.71
N GLY A 68 -0.06 -8.27 -22.09
CA GLY A 68 0.74 -8.26 -23.32
C GLY A 68 2.04 -7.45 -23.24
N LYS A 69 2.41 -6.94 -22.06
CA LYS A 69 3.70 -6.31 -21.81
C LYS A 69 4.75 -7.40 -21.55
N ALA A 70 5.84 -7.40 -22.32
CA ALA A 70 7.06 -8.12 -21.96
C ALA A 70 7.97 -7.17 -21.18
N CYS A 71 8.56 -7.64 -20.09
CA CYS A 71 9.65 -6.98 -19.38
C CYS A 71 10.87 -7.91 -19.50
N ASP A 72 12.00 -7.36 -19.94
CA ASP A 72 13.20 -8.16 -20.20
C ASP A 72 13.96 -8.47 -18.91
N ASP A 73 13.90 -7.57 -17.93
CA ASP A 73 14.48 -7.71 -16.60
C ASP A 73 13.68 -6.97 -15.51
N GLU A 74 14.18 -7.04 -14.27
CA GLU A 74 13.57 -6.38 -13.11
C GLU A 74 13.62 -4.85 -13.21
N ASP A 75 14.70 -4.28 -13.76
CA ASP A 75 14.87 -2.83 -13.90
C ASP A 75 13.86 -2.24 -14.90
N ASP A 76 13.57 -2.98 -15.96
CA ASP A 76 12.53 -2.65 -16.93
C ASP A 76 11.13 -2.70 -16.33
N LEU A 77 10.85 -3.69 -15.48
CA LEU A 77 9.60 -3.76 -14.73
C LEU A 77 9.47 -2.59 -13.75
N ASP A 78 10.52 -2.27 -12.99
CA ASP A 78 10.53 -1.18 -12.01
C ASP A 78 10.34 0.19 -12.68
N ARG A 79 11.01 0.41 -13.81
CA ARG A 79 10.83 1.63 -14.61
C ARG A 79 9.40 1.72 -15.14
N TRP A 80 8.84 0.60 -15.61
CA TRP A 80 7.46 0.59 -16.10
C TRP A 80 6.44 0.86 -14.98
N LEU A 81 6.59 0.23 -13.82
CA LEU A 81 5.74 0.45 -12.66
C LEU A 81 5.80 1.91 -12.19
N SER A 82 7.00 2.48 -12.12
CA SER A 82 7.19 3.89 -11.75
C SER A 82 6.42 4.82 -12.68
N ASN A 83 6.57 4.63 -14.00
CA ASN A 83 5.83 5.42 -14.99
C ASN A 83 4.31 5.21 -14.90
N PHE A 84 3.85 3.98 -14.64
CA PHE A 84 2.43 3.68 -14.49
C PHE A 84 1.81 4.46 -13.32
N PHE A 85 2.47 4.48 -12.16
CA PHE A 85 2.00 5.22 -10.99
C PHE A 85 2.12 6.74 -11.14
N GLU A 86 3.10 7.26 -11.89
CA GLU A 86 3.18 8.69 -12.22
C GLU A 86 2.05 9.16 -13.14
N LEU A 87 1.52 8.28 -14.00
CA LEU A 87 0.43 8.58 -14.92
C LEU A 87 -0.96 8.37 -14.31
N MET A 88 -1.04 7.79 -13.11
CA MET A 88 -2.32 7.59 -12.41
C MET A 88 -2.84 8.92 -11.82
N PRO A 89 -4.14 9.21 -11.96
CA PRO A 89 -4.74 10.38 -11.33
C PRO A 89 -4.73 10.24 -9.79
N VAL A 90 -4.37 11.32 -9.10
CA VAL A 90 -4.32 11.44 -7.62
C VAL A 90 -5.71 11.58 -7.02
#